data_AF-A0A1X9WJG4-F1
#
_entry.id   AF-A0A1X9WJG4-F1
#
_cell.length_a   1.000
_cell.length_b   1.000
_cell.length_c   1.000
_cell.angle_alpha   90.00
_cell.angle_beta   90.00
_cell.angle_gamma   90.00
#
_symmetry.space_group_name_H-M   'P 1'
#
loop_
_entity.id
_entity.type
_entity.pdbx_description
1 polymer ?
#
loop_
_entity_poly.entity_id
_entity_poly.type
_entity_poly.pdbx_seq_one_letter_code
_entity_poly.pdbx_strand_id
1 'polypeptide(L)'
;TWKKIGAGDSQIVTASATAWRWPGATATCPSGKKVIGGGGQCRSNTGFIWLTRSMPSGNNAWTASCDTTEDQNGSITVYAICQ
;
A
#
# COMPACT_ATOMS: atom_id res chain seq x y z
N THR A 1 -18.14 -24.99 -6.43
CA THR A 1 -17.01 -25.52 -5.65
C THR A 1 -16.14 -24.37 -5.20
N TRP A 2 -15.92 -24.17 -3.91
CA TRP A 2 -15.03 -23.13 -3.41
C TRP A 2 -13.58 -23.47 -3.78
N LYS A 3 -12.94 -22.62 -4.60
CA LYS A 3 -11.53 -22.78 -4.96
C LYS A 3 -10.70 -22.05 -3.92
N LYS A 4 -9.85 -22.77 -3.19
CA LYS A 4 -8.89 -22.17 -2.25
C LYS A 4 -7.89 -21.35 -3.08
N ILE A 5 -8.07 -20.03 -3.12
CA ILE A 5 -7.07 -19.10 -3.66
C ILE A 5 -6.00 -18.94 -2.55
N GLY A 6 -4.75 -19.31 -2.82
CA GLY A 6 -3.64 -19.17 -1.86
C GLY A 6 -2.76 -20.40 -1.63
N ALA A 7 -3.01 -21.53 -2.30
CA ALA A 7 -2.14 -22.73 -2.18
C ALA A 7 -0.94 -22.72 -3.14
N GLY A 8 -0.84 -21.74 -4.04
CA GLY A 8 0.33 -21.56 -4.87
C GLY A 8 0.42 -20.11 -5.29
N ASP A 9 1.61 -19.51 -5.14
CA ASP A 9 2.04 -18.35 -5.89
C ASP A 9 1.54 -16.95 -5.49
N SER A 10 0.67 -16.84 -4.47
CA SER A 10 0.30 -15.54 -3.89
C SER A 10 1.40 -15.02 -2.95
N GLN A 11 1.84 -13.78 -3.17
CA GLN A 11 2.86 -13.12 -2.34
C GLN A 11 2.40 -11.72 -1.94
N ILE A 12 2.88 -11.24 -0.79
CA ILE A 12 2.68 -9.86 -0.36
C ILE A 12 4.00 -9.11 -0.53
N VAL A 13 3.97 -7.98 -1.23
CA VAL A 13 5.10 -7.06 -1.35
C VAL A 13 4.76 -5.72 -0.71
N THR A 14 5.79 -5.00 -0.27
CA THR A 14 5.62 -3.73 0.45
C THR A 14 6.51 -2.62 -0.07
N ALA A 15 6.04 -1.39 0.07
CA ALA A 15 6.85 -0.19 -0.11
C ALA A 15 6.53 0.82 0.99
N SER A 16 7.53 1.52 1.50
CA SER A 16 7.35 2.52 2.56
C SER A 16 7.91 3.86 2.17
N ALA A 17 7.30 4.93 2.68
CA ALA A 17 7.79 6.29 2.51
C ALA A 17 7.47 7.13 3.74
N THR A 18 8.31 8.14 3.99
CA THR A 18 8.10 9.20 4.96
C THR A 18 8.18 10.52 4.23
N ALA A 19 7.23 11.41 4.49
CA ALA A 19 7.23 12.75 3.92
C ALA A 19 6.58 13.73 4.89
N TRP A 20 6.88 15.02 4.69
CA TRP A 20 6.17 16.09 5.37
C TRP A 20 4.71 16.06 4.93
N ARG A 21 3.82 15.76 5.88
CA ARG A 21 2.35 15.75 5.74
C ARG A 21 1.72 14.72 4.79
N TRP A 22 2.28 14.49 3.59
CA TRP A 22 1.68 13.67 2.53
C TRP A 22 2.55 12.50 2.07
N PRO A 23 2.84 11.50 2.92
CA PRO A 23 3.59 10.33 2.48
C PRO A 23 2.77 9.49 1.49
N GLY A 24 3.43 9.00 0.45
CA GLY A 24 2.84 8.08 -0.53
C GLY A 24 3.88 7.10 -1.04
N ALA A 25 3.46 5.88 -1.34
CA ALA A 25 4.32 4.84 -1.88
C ALA A 25 3.56 3.92 -2.84
N THR A 26 4.32 3.13 -3.60
CA THR A 26 3.78 2.17 -4.56
C THR A 26 4.50 0.84 -4.37
N ALA A 27 3.75 -0.20 -3.99
CA ALA A 27 4.23 -1.56 -3.85
C ALA A 27 4.00 -2.31 -5.16
N THR A 28 5.09 -2.71 -5.83
CA THR A 28 5.06 -3.31 -7.17
C THR A 28 5.28 -4.81 -7.09
N CYS A 29 4.36 -5.57 -7.67
CA CYS A 29 4.48 -7.01 -7.81
C CYS A 29 5.69 -7.40 -8.67
N PRO A 30 6.34 -8.54 -8.39
CA PRO A 30 7.43 -9.01 -9.23
C PRO A 30 6.99 -9.25 -10.68
N SER A 31 7.96 -9.34 -11.58
CA SER A 31 7.71 -9.63 -12.99
C SER A 31 6.87 -10.91 -13.15
N GLY A 32 5.90 -10.86 -14.06
CA GLY A 32 4.98 -11.96 -14.33
C GLY A 32 3.79 -12.08 -13.36
N LYS A 33 3.72 -11.27 -12.30
CA LYS A 33 2.62 -11.26 -11.33
C LYS A 33 1.69 -10.07 -11.53
N LYS A 34 0.40 -10.26 -11.27
CA LYS A 34 -0.61 -9.19 -11.25
C LYS A 34 -0.92 -8.78 -9.82
N VAL A 35 -1.27 -7.51 -9.63
CA VAL A 35 -1.86 -7.05 -8.37
C VAL A 35 -3.33 -7.49 -8.32
N ILE A 36 -3.72 -8.15 -7.24
CA ILE A 36 -5.12 -8.58 -7.02
C ILE A 36 -5.78 -7.84 -5.84
N GLY A 37 -4.99 -7.06 -5.09
CA GLY A 37 -5.46 -6.25 -3.99
C GLY A 37 -4.30 -5.58 -3.26
N GLY A 38 -4.62 -4.78 -2.26
CA GLY A 38 -3.62 -4.10 -1.45
C GLY A 38 -4.23 -3.14 -0.43
N GLY A 39 -3.37 -2.36 0.21
CA GLY A 39 -3.76 -1.37 1.20
C GLY A 39 -2.59 -0.48 1.58
N GLY A 40 -2.86 0.51 2.43
CA GLY A 40 -1.82 1.32 3.06
C GLY A 40 -2.04 1.41 4.56
N GLN A 41 -0.96 1.48 5.32
CA GLN A 41 -0.98 1.75 6.75
C GLN A 41 -0.28 3.09 7.00
N CYS A 42 -1.06 4.08 7.43
CA CYS A 42 -0.56 5.40 7.80
C CYS A 42 -0.11 5.42 9.26
N ARG A 43 0.98 6.15 9.56
CA ARG A 43 1.45 6.42 10.91
C ARG A 43 1.92 7.86 11.04
N SER A 44 1.56 8.49 12.17
CA SER A 44 2.03 9.80 12.60
C SER A 44 2.54 9.69 14.05
N ASN A 45 3.37 10.64 14.48
CA ASN A 45 3.85 10.66 15.86
C ASN A 45 2.81 11.25 16.81
N THR A 46 2.01 12.19 16.31
CA THR A 46 0.92 12.83 17.04
C THR A 46 -0.33 12.93 16.16
N GLY A 47 -1.46 13.30 16.77
CA GLY A 47 -2.69 13.61 16.03
C GLY A 47 -3.22 12.45 15.18
N PHE A 48 -3.97 12.80 14.13
CA PHE A 48 -4.58 11.85 13.22
C PHE A 48 -3.88 11.85 11.86
N ILE A 49 -3.77 10.66 11.28
CA ILE A 49 -3.35 10.46 9.89
C ILE A 49 -4.27 9.42 9.25
N TRP A 50 -4.67 9.63 8.01
CA TRP A 50 -5.60 8.75 7.29
C TRP A 50 -5.18 8.52 5.85
N LEU A 51 -5.71 7.45 5.26
CA LEU A 51 -5.54 7.18 3.85
C LEU A 51 -6.35 8.16 3.02
N THR A 52 -5.70 8.77 2.04
CA THR A 52 -6.35 9.59 1.00
C THR A 52 -6.47 8.85 -0.33
N ARG A 53 -5.64 7.80 -0.52
CA ARG A 53 -5.63 6.95 -1.70
C ARG A 53 -5.31 5.51 -1.29
N SER A 54 -6.00 4.55 -1.90
CA SER A 54 -5.66 3.13 -1.88
C SER A 54 -6.28 2.46 -3.09
N MET A 55 -5.49 2.23 -4.14
CA MET A 55 -5.98 1.71 -5.42
C MET A 55 -4.89 0.95 -6.19
N PRO A 56 -5.26 0.09 -7.16
CA PRO A 56 -4.32 -0.42 -8.13
C PRO A 56 -3.65 0.73 -8.90
N SER A 57 -2.36 0.57 -9.19
CA SER A 57 -1.60 1.38 -10.12
C SER A 57 -1.18 0.49 -11.28
N GLY A 58 -1.93 0.59 -12.39
CA GLY A 58 -1.82 -0.36 -13.49
C GLY A 58 -2.16 -1.81 -13.08
N ASN A 59 -1.60 -2.78 -13.80
CA ASN A 59 -1.91 -4.20 -13.62
C ASN A 59 -1.00 -4.92 -12.62
N ASN A 60 0.04 -4.26 -12.11
CA ASN A 60 1.11 -4.90 -11.35
C ASN A 60 1.51 -4.17 -10.06
N ALA A 61 0.81 -3.13 -9.63
CA ALA A 61 1.18 -2.42 -8.41
C ALA A 61 -0.03 -1.91 -7.61
N TRP A 62 0.16 -1.71 -6.32
CA TRP A 62 -0.79 -0.98 -5.46
C TRP A 62 -0.16 0.33 -5.02
N THR A 63 -0.90 1.43 -5.10
CA THR A 63 -0.46 2.74 -4.64
C THR A 63 -1.39 3.25 -3.54
N ALA A 64 -0.78 3.87 -2.53
CA ALA A 64 -1.52 4.50 -1.45
C ALA A 64 -0.80 5.76 -0.97
N SER A 65 -1.57 6.69 -0.41
CA SER A 65 -1.09 7.93 0.19
C SER A 65 -1.86 8.26 1.44
N CYS A 66 -1.23 9.02 2.33
CA CYS A 66 -1.83 9.52 3.56
C CYS A 66 -1.85 11.05 3.61
N ASP A 67 -2.64 11.59 4.54
CA ASP A 67 -2.61 13.00 4.93
C ASP A 67 -2.80 13.13 6.45
N THR A 68 -2.24 14.18 7.01
CA THR A 68 -2.36 14.63 8.41
C THR A 68 -2.64 16.12 8.44
N THR A 69 -3.45 16.60 9.37
CA THR A 69 -3.66 18.03 9.61
C THR A 69 -2.52 18.70 10.37
N GLU A 70 -1.67 17.91 11.01
CA GLU A 70 -0.54 18.41 11.80
C GLU A 70 0.68 18.71 10.94
N ASP A 71 1.45 19.73 11.35
CA ASP A 71 2.76 20.07 10.82
C ASP A 71 3.81 19.07 11.32
N GLN A 72 3.83 17.88 10.71
CA GLN A 72 4.75 16.80 11.04
C GLN A 72 5.09 15.92 9.84
N ASN A 73 6.11 15.07 10.03
CA ASN A 73 6.32 13.93 9.15
C ASN A 73 5.28 12.83 9.42
N GLY A 74 4.63 12.37 8.36
CA GLY A 74 3.87 11.14 8.35
C GLY A 74 4.66 10.04 7.65
N SER A 75 4.34 8.78 7.95
CA SER A 75 4.86 7.62 7.22
C SER A 75 3.74 6.72 6.73
N ILE A 76 4.00 6.00 5.66
CA ILE A 76 3.11 4.99 5.10
C ILE A 76 3.87 3.70 4.82
N THR A 77 3.23 2.56 5.07
CA THR A 77 3.61 1.26 4.48
C THR A 77 2.48 0.80 3.57
N VAL A 78 2.78 0.62 2.30
CA VAL A 78 1.87 0.14 1.26
C VAL A 78 2.08 -1.35 1.06
N TYR A 79 0.99 -2.10 0.94
CA TYR A 79 0.97 -3.53 0.73
C TYR A 79 0.29 -3.84 -0.61
N ALA A 80 0.87 -4.74 -1.39
CA ALA A 80 0.24 -5.31 -2.58
C ALA A 80 0.19 -6.83 -2.48
N ILE A 81 -0.96 -7.40 -2.79
CA ILE A 81 -1.17 -8.85 -2.91
C ILE A 81 -0.99 -9.19 -4.39
N CYS A 82 -0.04 -10.07 -4.68
CA CYS A 82 0.40 -10.39 -6.03
C CYS A 82 0.12 -11.86 -6.33
N GLN A 83 -0.40 -12.15 -7.53
CA GLN A 83 -0.66 -13.51 -7.99
C GLN A 83 -0.29 -13.71 -9.46
#